data_AF-A0A3R7QUI7-F1
#
_entry.id   AF-A0A3R7QUI7-F1
#
_cell.length_a   1.000
_cell.length_b   1.000
_cell.length_c   1.000
_cell.angle_alpha   90.00
_cell.angle_beta   90.00
_cell.angle_gamma   90.00
#
_symmetry.space_group_name_H-M   'P 1'
#
loop_
_entity.id
_entity.type
_entity.pdbx_description
1 polymer ?
#
loop_
_entity_poly.entity_id
_entity_poly.type
_entity_poly.pdbx_seq_one_letter_code
_entity_poly.pdbx_strand_id
1 'polypeptide(L)'
;ALALNCNVPINKNGAEAKDWQKGKPVRVIRNCKGRKHSEYAPEEGNRYDGIYKVVKYWQAKGKSGFKVWRYLLRRDDPIPAPWTKEGKKRIQELGLEMEYPEGYLEAQKEKEESAKKERDARFSLEKEIEKLIAEDESNRKLWEESKQLLEEGRSNFLNAVEERFLCICCQELVVKPVTTECKHNVCQACLQRSFKAEVFSCPACRYDLVNMGSIDRVFPLCYFNL
;
A
#
# COMPACT_ATOMS: atom_id res chain seq x y z
N ALA A 1 -26.01 22.65 9.29
CA ALA A 1 -26.27 21.96 10.57
C ALA A 1 -25.43 22.52 11.71
N LEU A 2 -24.10 22.36 11.73
CA LEU A 2 -23.26 22.69 12.89
C LEU A 2 -23.34 24.17 13.34
N ALA A 3 -23.46 25.12 12.41
CA ALA A 3 -23.64 26.55 12.75
C ALA A 3 -24.91 26.83 13.58
N LEU A 4 -25.97 26.02 13.42
CA LEU A 4 -27.23 26.16 14.16
C LEU A 4 -27.09 25.78 15.65
N ASN A 5 -25.96 25.20 16.05
CA ASN A 5 -25.68 24.89 17.45
C ASN A 5 -25.10 26.08 18.20
N CYS A 6 -24.58 27.09 17.48
CA CYS A 6 -24.11 28.33 18.08
C CYS A 6 -25.32 29.11 18.63
N ASN A 7 -25.22 29.68 19.84
CA ASN A 7 -26.32 30.43 20.46
C ASN A 7 -26.44 31.86 19.90
N VAL A 8 -26.63 31.95 18.58
CA VAL A 8 -26.82 33.19 17.81
C VAL A 8 -27.62 32.87 16.55
N PRO A 9 -28.41 33.82 16.02
CA PRO A 9 -29.03 33.67 14.71
C PRO A 9 -27.99 33.34 13.62
N ILE A 10 -28.40 32.53 12.65
CA ILE A 10 -27.50 32.12 11.57
C ILE A 10 -27.12 33.33 10.69
N ASN A 11 -25.84 33.46 10.34
CA ASN A 11 -25.32 34.58 9.56
C ASN A 11 -24.42 34.10 8.41
N LYS A 12 -24.62 34.66 7.22
CA LYS A 12 -23.86 34.36 5.99
C LYS A 12 -22.35 34.60 6.12
N ASN A 13 -21.93 35.51 6.99
CA ASN A 13 -20.53 35.87 7.20
C ASN A 13 -19.90 35.14 8.39
N GLY A 14 -20.68 34.37 9.15
CA GLY A 14 -20.29 33.85 10.46
C GLY A 14 -20.83 34.66 11.62
N ALA A 15 -20.78 34.08 12.81
CA ALA A 15 -21.23 34.70 14.05
C ALA A 15 -20.51 34.12 15.26
N GLU A 16 -20.51 34.87 16.37
CA GLU A 16 -19.89 34.53 17.65
C GLU A 16 -20.91 34.71 18.78
N ALA A 17 -21.08 33.69 19.60
CA ALA A 17 -22.01 33.70 20.72
C ALA A 17 -21.36 34.25 21.99
N LYS A 18 -22.01 35.23 22.63
CA LYS A 18 -21.65 35.71 23.97
C LYS A 18 -21.94 34.62 25.01
N ASP A 19 -23.17 34.16 25.04
CA ASP A 19 -23.64 33.07 25.91
C ASP A 19 -23.50 31.71 25.22
N TRP A 20 -22.28 31.34 24.81
CA TRP A 20 -22.00 30.11 24.06
C TRP A 20 -22.44 28.83 24.80
N GLN A 21 -22.48 28.85 26.13
CA GLN A 21 -22.98 27.74 26.96
C GLN A 21 -24.47 27.46 26.79
N LYS A 22 -25.28 28.40 26.28
CA LYS A 22 -26.70 28.14 25.97
C LYS A 22 -26.87 27.47 24.58
N GLY A 23 -25.78 27.27 23.84
CA GLY A 23 -25.78 26.59 22.55
C GLY A 23 -26.10 25.10 22.65
N LYS A 24 -26.49 24.49 21.53
CA LYS A 24 -26.84 23.07 21.49
C LYS A 24 -25.59 22.20 21.68
N PRO A 25 -25.67 21.13 22.49
CA PRO A 25 -24.52 20.27 22.77
C PRO A 25 -24.08 19.47 21.54
N VAL A 26 -22.77 19.26 21.42
CA VAL A 26 -22.12 18.45 20.39
C VAL A 26 -21.27 17.38 21.07
N ARG A 27 -21.58 16.11 20.82
CA ARG A 27 -20.73 14.99 21.21
C ARG A 27 -19.45 15.01 20.36
N VAL A 28 -18.28 15.06 21.01
CA VAL A 28 -16.99 15.05 20.31
C VAL A 28 -16.31 13.71 20.49
N ILE A 29 -15.90 13.13 19.37
CA ILE A 29 -15.08 11.93 19.31
C ILE A 29 -13.74 12.31 18.69
N ARG A 30 -12.63 11.89 19.30
CA ARG A 30 -11.29 12.00 18.73
C ARG A 30 -10.83 10.63 18.21
N ASN A 31 -10.24 10.62 17.02
CA ASN A 31 -9.73 9.42 16.36
C ASN A 31 -8.19 9.42 16.34
N CYS A 32 -7.58 8.24 16.42
CA CYS A 32 -6.13 8.07 16.43
C CYS A 32 -5.39 8.65 15.20
N LYS A 33 -6.05 8.75 14.03
CA LYS A 33 -5.48 9.40 12.83
C LYS A 33 -5.21 10.89 13.04
N GLY A 34 -5.85 11.50 14.04
CA GLY A 34 -5.62 12.89 14.45
C GLY A 34 -4.29 13.13 15.16
N ARG A 35 -3.57 12.09 15.59
CA ARG A 35 -2.30 12.22 16.34
C ARG A 35 -1.24 13.02 15.60
N LYS A 36 -1.24 13.00 14.26
CA LYS A 36 -0.32 13.80 13.43
C LYS A 36 -0.44 15.31 13.68
N HIS A 37 -1.57 15.78 14.22
CA HIS A 37 -1.88 17.21 14.38
C HIS A 37 -2.43 17.57 15.77
N SER A 38 -2.58 16.60 16.68
CA SER A 38 -3.15 16.83 18.01
C SER A 38 -2.63 15.83 19.04
N GLU A 39 -2.05 16.34 20.11
CA GLU A 39 -1.64 15.57 21.30
C GLU A 39 -2.82 14.95 22.07
N TYR A 40 -4.04 15.48 21.87
CA TYR A 40 -5.25 15.02 22.57
C TYR A 40 -5.90 13.80 21.90
N ALA A 41 -5.45 13.42 20.71
CA ALA A 41 -5.97 12.24 20.01
C ALA A 41 -5.54 10.95 20.72
N PRO A 42 -6.41 9.91 20.77
CA PRO A 42 -6.06 8.64 21.40
C PRO A 42 -4.97 7.90 20.61
N GLU A 43 -4.31 6.95 21.26
CA GLU A 43 -3.28 6.10 20.64
C GLU A 43 -3.89 5.19 19.56
N GLU A 44 -5.04 4.62 19.85
CA GLU A 44 -5.77 3.71 18.98
C GLU A 44 -7.27 4.06 18.93
N GLY A 45 -7.93 3.62 17.86
CA GLY A 45 -9.38 3.67 17.73
C GLY A 45 -10.01 5.06 17.81
N ASN A 46 -11.17 5.11 18.47
CA ASN A 46 -12.00 6.29 18.66
C ASN A 46 -12.29 6.48 20.15
N ARG A 47 -12.21 7.70 20.65
CA ARG A 47 -12.53 8.02 22.06
C ARG A 47 -13.56 9.14 22.14
N TYR A 48 -14.63 8.90 22.90
CA TYR A 48 -15.59 9.94 23.24
C TYR A 48 -15.01 10.87 24.30
N ASP A 49 -14.94 12.17 23.99
CA ASP A 49 -14.25 13.17 24.83
C ASP A 49 -15.22 14.17 25.50
N GLY A 50 -16.51 13.86 25.45
CA GLY A 50 -17.57 14.62 26.11
C GLY A 50 -18.29 15.62 25.21
N ILE A 51 -18.98 16.54 25.86
CA ILE A 51 -19.84 17.55 25.28
C ILE A 51 -19.07 18.86 25.05
N TYR A 52 -19.23 19.37 23.84
CA TYR A 52 -18.72 20.66 23.41
C TYR A 52 -19.86 21.54 22.88
N LYS A 53 -19.62 22.84 22.84
CA LYS A 53 -20.53 23.84 22.27
C LYS A 53 -19.81 24.72 21.27
N VAL A 54 -20.53 25.15 20.24
CA VAL A 54 -20.00 26.03 19.19
C VAL A 54 -19.97 27.46 19.75
N VAL A 55 -18.77 28.02 19.88
CA VAL A 55 -18.55 29.40 20.35
C VAL A 55 -18.71 30.38 19.19
N LYS A 56 -18.09 30.06 18.05
CA LYS A 56 -18.19 30.87 16.84
C LYS A 56 -17.91 30.06 15.59
N TYR A 57 -18.34 30.60 14.46
CA TYR A 57 -18.09 30.05 13.14
C TYR A 57 -17.88 31.18 12.13
N TRP A 58 -17.00 30.97 11.16
CA TRP A 58 -16.62 32.00 10.17
C TRP A 58 -16.09 31.36 8.89
N GLN A 59 -16.06 32.13 7.80
CA GLN A 59 -15.44 31.72 6.55
C GLN A 59 -13.95 32.09 6.53
N ALA A 60 -13.10 31.20 6.03
CA ALA A 60 -11.68 31.45 5.80
C ALA A 60 -11.24 30.80 4.49
N LYS A 61 -10.13 31.27 3.89
CA LYS A 61 -9.49 30.52 2.79
C LYS A 61 -8.70 29.36 3.39
N GLY A 62 -8.99 28.13 2.95
CA GLY A 62 -8.26 26.93 3.32
C GLY A 62 -6.90 26.83 2.63
N LYS A 63 -6.09 25.83 3.00
CA LYS A 63 -4.77 25.58 2.38
C LYS A 63 -4.84 25.33 0.87
N SER A 64 -5.97 24.82 0.38
CA SER A 64 -6.25 24.61 -1.04
C SER A 64 -6.68 25.88 -1.80
N GLY A 65 -6.79 27.04 -1.12
CA GLY A 65 -7.23 28.31 -1.71
C GLY A 65 -8.75 28.51 -1.75
N PHE A 66 -9.55 27.45 -1.56
CA PHE A 66 -11.01 27.53 -1.52
C PHE A 66 -11.55 28.03 -0.17
N LYS A 67 -12.75 28.61 -0.17
CA LYS A 67 -13.45 29.03 1.05
C LYS A 67 -13.87 27.80 1.86
N VAL A 68 -13.57 27.81 3.15
CA VAL A 68 -13.96 26.80 4.13
C VAL A 68 -14.64 27.45 5.33
N TRP A 69 -15.64 26.77 5.90
CA TRP A 69 -16.25 27.17 7.16
C TRP A 69 -15.44 26.60 8.33
N ARG A 70 -15.01 27.46 9.24
CA ARG A 70 -14.31 27.09 10.46
C ARG A 70 -15.23 27.26 11.66
N TYR A 71 -15.00 26.45 12.68
CA TYR A 71 -15.77 26.44 13.92
C TYR A 71 -14.81 26.41 15.09
N LEU A 72 -15.12 27.19 16.12
CA LEU A 72 -14.47 27.09 17.42
C LEU A 72 -15.43 26.35 18.36
N LEU A 73 -14.98 25.20 18.86
CA LEU A 73 -15.71 24.43 19.85
C LEU A 73 -15.01 24.59 21.20
N ARG A 74 -15.80 24.73 22.27
CA ARG A 74 -15.30 24.74 23.64
C ARG A 74 -16.02 23.67 24.45
N ARG A 75 -15.27 22.99 25.31
CA ARG A 75 -15.80 21.91 26.15
C ARG A 75 -16.71 22.48 27.24
N ASP A 76 -17.86 21.85 27.43
CA ASP A 76 -18.84 22.20 28.46
C ASP A 76 -19.48 20.89 28.93
N ASP A 77 -18.73 20.17 29.75
CA ASP A 77 -19.06 18.82 30.21
C ASP A 77 -18.59 18.65 31.66
N PRO A 78 -19.46 18.23 32.58
CA PRO A 78 -19.11 18.01 33.99
C PRO A 78 -18.14 16.84 34.20
N ILE A 79 -18.08 15.88 33.27
CA ILE A 79 -17.15 14.76 33.34
C ILE A 79 -15.76 15.29 33.02
N PRO A 80 -14.71 14.98 33.80
CA PRO A 80 -13.35 15.43 33.50
C PRO A 80 -12.86 14.90 32.15
N ALA A 81 -12.09 15.71 31.42
CA ALA A 81 -11.59 15.31 30.11
C ALA A 81 -10.57 14.15 30.24
N PRO A 82 -10.52 13.20 29.28
CA PRO A 82 -9.70 11.98 29.42
C PRO A 82 -8.19 12.19 29.66
N TRP A 83 -7.64 13.33 29.27
CA TRP A 83 -6.23 13.67 29.46
C TRP A 83 -5.91 14.35 30.79
N THR A 84 -6.91 14.76 31.58
CA THR A 84 -6.67 15.33 32.92
C THR A 84 -6.37 14.22 33.94
N LYS A 85 -5.75 14.57 35.06
CA LYS A 85 -5.48 13.60 36.15
C LYS A 85 -6.77 12.93 36.65
N GLU A 86 -7.83 13.72 36.84
CA GLU A 86 -9.15 13.25 37.25
C GLU A 86 -9.79 12.34 36.19
N GLY A 87 -9.67 12.69 34.90
CA GLY A 87 -10.19 11.88 33.80
C GLY A 87 -9.50 10.52 33.71
N LYS A 88 -8.18 10.48 33.85
CA LYS A 88 -7.40 9.24 33.88
C LYS A 88 -7.81 8.35 35.06
N LYS A 89 -7.95 8.91 36.26
CA LYS A 89 -8.40 8.18 37.45
C LYS A 89 -9.79 7.58 37.24
N ARG A 90 -10.71 8.37 36.67
CA ARG A 90 -12.08 7.92 36.36
C ARG A 90 -12.11 6.78 35.35
N ILE A 91 -11.30 6.84 34.30
CA ILE A 91 -11.19 5.77 33.29
C ILE A 91 -10.75 4.46 33.95
N GLN A 92 -9.76 4.52 34.85
CA GLN A 92 -9.28 3.37 35.61
C GLN A 92 -10.35 2.83 36.57
N GLU A 93 -11.00 3.70 37.35
CA GLU A 93 -12.06 3.32 38.29
C GLU A 93 -13.26 2.65 37.61
N LEU A 94 -13.56 3.03 36.37
CA LEU A 94 -14.66 2.47 35.58
C LEU A 94 -14.24 1.25 34.73
N GLY A 95 -12.95 0.90 34.69
CA GLY A 95 -12.45 -0.21 33.86
C GLY A 95 -12.72 -0.02 32.37
N LEU A 96 -12.65 1.21 31.86
CA LEU A 96 -12.91 1.49 30.45
C LEU A 96 -11.70 1.12 29.59
N GLU A 97 -11.88 0.15 28.70
CA GLU A 97 -10.85 -0.39 27.81
C GLU A 97 -11.23 -0.22 26.33
N MET A 98 -10.31 -0.55 25.43
CA MET A 98 -10.57 -0.51 23.99
C MET A 98 -11.58 -1.61 23.63
N GLU A 99 -12.73 -1.21 23.10
CA GLU A 99 -13.75 -2.13 22.63
C GLU A 99 -13.49 -2.50 21.17
N TYR A 100 -13.38 -3.80 20.91
CA TYR A 100 -13.32 -4.36 19.57
C TYR A 100 -14.63 -5.10 19.26
N PRO A 101 -15.05 -5.14 17.97
CA PRO A 101 -16.13 -6.03 17.56
C PRO A 101 -15.81 -7.49 17.90
N GLU A 102 -16.86 -8.27 18.17
CA GLU A 102 -16.75 -9.71 18.42
C GLU A 102 -16.01 -10.41 17.27
N GLY A 103 -15.06 -11.30 17.60
CA GLY A 103 -14.26 -12.04 16.63
C GLY A 103 -13.13 -11.24 15.97
N TYR A 104 -13.01 -9.93 16.23
CA TYR A 104 -12.01 -9.09 15.56
C TYR A 104 -10.58 -9.46 15.96
N LEU A 105 -10.35 -9.68 17.27
CA LEU A 105 -9.01 -9.97 17.78
C LEU A 105 -8.53 -11.36 17.36
N GLU A 106 -9.45 -12.33 17.33
CA GLU A 106 -9.21 -13.68 16.80
C GLU A 106 -8.83 -13.61 15.32
N ALA A 107 -9.62 -12.91 14.51
CA ALA A 107 -9.35 -12.75 13.08
C ALA A 107 -8.03 -12.00 12.80
N GLN A 108 -7.66 -11.03 13.65
CA GLN A 108 -6.35 -10.38 13.54
C GLN A 108 -5.20 -11.33 13.88
N LYS A 109 -5.31 -12.11 14.96
CA LYS A 109 -4.31 -13.11 15.33
C LYS A 109 -4.14 -14.17 14.24
N GLU A 110 -5.22 -14.69 13.68
CA GLU A 110 -5.17 -15.66 12.58
C GLU A 110 -4.43 -15.10 11.36
N LYS A 111 -4.68 -13.84 10.99
CA LYS A 111 -3.98 -13.15 9.90
C LYS A 111 -2.50 -12.92 10.19
N GLU A 112 -2.16 -12.55 11.41
CA GLU A 112 -0.76 -12.40 11.81
C GLU A 112 -0.04 -13.74 11.84
N GLU A 113 -0.68 -14.80 12.31
CA GLU A 113 -0.15 -16.15 12.31
C GLU A 113 0.00 -16.71 10.91
N SER A 114 -0.95 -16.46 10.00
CA SER A 114 -0.81 -16.85 8.59
C SER A 114 0.34 -16.09 7.93
N ALA A 115 0.45 -14.78 8.15
CA ALA A 115 1.55 -13.97 7.64
C ALA A 115 2.91 -14.39 8.22
N LYS A 116 2.97 -14.74 9.52
CA LYS A 116 4.18 -15.30 10.14
C LYS A 116 4.54 -16.67 9.59
N LYS A 117 3.56 -17.56 9.38
CA LYS A 117 3.80 -18.87 8.74
C LYS A 117 4.32 -18.72 7.31
N GLU A 118 3.80 -17.75 6.55
CA GLU A 118 4.31 -17.41 5.21
C GLU A 118 5.74 -16.83 5.25
N ARG A 119 6.08 -16.05 6.28
CA ARG A 119 7.41 -15.44 6.45
C ARG A 119 8.46 -16.41 7.01
N ASP A 120 8.09 -17.25 7.98
CA ASP A 120 8.99 -18.16 8.68
C ASP A 120 9.19 -19.49 7.93
N ALA A 121 8.37 -19.78 6.91
CA ALA A 121 8.69 -20.79 5.93
C ALA A 121 9.91 -20.33 5.13
N ARG A 122 11.12 -20.68 5.61
CA ARG A 122 12.37 -20.64 4.84
C ARG A 122 12.10 -21.31 3.50
N PHE A 123 11.84 -20.50 2.50
CA PHE A 123 11.44 -20.99 1.20
C PHE A 123 12.67 -21.61 0.55
N SER A 124 12.73 -22.93 0.61
CA SER A 124 13.71 -23.71 -0.14
C SER A 124 13.11 -24.00 -1.50
N LEU A 125 13.90 -23.76 -2.54
CA LEU A 125 13.55 -24.24 -3.87
C LEU A 125 13.51 -25.77 -3.86
N GLU A 126 12.59 -26.34 -4.63
CA GLU A 126 12.58 -27.76 -4.90
C GLU A 126 13.87 -28.14 -5.66
N LYS A 127 14.45 -29.30 -5.35
CA LYS A 127 15.74 -29.73 -5.94
C LYS A 127 15.73 -29.75 -7.46
N GLU A 128 14.58 -30.06 -8.06
CA GLU A 128 14.39 -30.05 -9.52
C GLU A 128 14.51 -28.64 -10.09
N ILE A 129 13.90 -27.65 -9.44
CA ILE A 129 13.99 -26.24 -9.83
C ILE A 129 15.42 -25.71 -9.65
N GLU A 130 16.10 -26.07 -8.56
CA GLU A 130 17.50 -25.69 -8.35
C GLU A 130 18.42 -26.20 -9.46
N LYS A 131 18.17 -27.43 -9.92
CA LYS A 131 18.91 -28.03 -11.03
C LYS A 131 18.66 -27.28 -12.33
N LEU A 132 17.40 -27.01 -12.68
CA LEU A 132 17.05 -26.25 -13.89
C LEU A 132 17.67 -24.84 -13.89
N ILE A 133 17.66 -24.16 -12.73
CA ILE A 133 18.30 -22.85 -12.58
C ILE A 133 19.82 -22.93 -12.77
N ALA A 134 20.46 -24.00 -12.27
CA ALA A 134 21.89 -24.19 -12.40
C ALA A 134 22.33 -24.51 -13.85
N GLU A 135 21.46 -25.17 -14.62
CA GLU A 135 21.69 -25.48 -16.05
C GLU A 135 21.56 -24.24 -16.96
N ASP A 136 20.85 -23.18 -16.53
CA ASP A 136 20.71 -21.93 -17.27
C ASP A 136 21.94 -21.01 -17.08
N GLU A 137 23.02 -21.33 -17.80
CA GLU A 137 24.25 -20.56 -17.77
C GLU A 137 24.10 -19.13 -18.32
N SER A 138 23.18 -18.92 -19.27
CA SER A 138 22.99 -17.63 -19.94
C SER A 138 22.42 -16.56 -19.01
N ASN A 139 21.61 -16.96 -18.03
CA ASN A 139 21.00 -16.08 -17.04
C ASN A 139 21.57 -16.23 -15.63
N ARG A 140 22.77 -16.81 -15.47
CA ARG A 140 23.41 -17.06 -14.17
C ARG A 140 23.34 -15.86 -13.21
N LYS A 141 23.67 -14.66 -13.69
CA LYS A 141 23.63 -13.43 -12.89
C LYS A 141 22.22 -13.11 -12.38
N LEU A 142 21.20 -13.21 -13.23
CA LEU A 142 19.79 -12.97 -12.84
C LEU A 142 19.33 -13.99 -11.78
N TRP A 143 19.78 -15.24 -11.91
CA TRP A 143 19.47 -16.28 -10.94
C TRP A 143 20.17 -16.10 -9.60
N GLU A 144 21.45 -15.72 -9.58
CA GLU A 144 22.19 -15.40 -8.35
C GLU A 144 21.53 -14.26 -7.57
N GLU A 145 21.19 -13.16 -8.25
CA GLU A 145 20.49 -12.02 -7.65
C GLU A 145 19.08 -12.38 -7.17
N SER A 146 18.38 -13.27 -7.88
CA SER A 146 17.06 -13.76 -7.44
C SER A 146 17.18 -14.64 -6.20
N LYS A 147 18.18 -15.54 -6.16
CA LYS A 147 18.40 -16.45 -5.03
C LYS A 147 18.73 -15.73 -3.72
N GLN A 148 19.35 -14.55 -3.77
CA GLN A 148 19.58 -13.73 -2.56
C GLN A 148 18.27 -13.37 -1.85
N LEU A 149 17.17 -13.22 -2.60
CA LEU A 149 15.85 -12.88 -2.06
C LEU A 149 15.10 -14.08 -1.47
N LEU A 150 15.65 -15.31 -1.54
CA LEU A 150 15.08 -16.48 -0.87
C LEU A 150 15.05 -16.29 0.65
N GLU A 151 16.06 -15.60 1.22
CA GLU A 151 16.11 -15.26 2.65
C GLU A 151 15.02 -14.27 3.06
N GLU A 152 14.55 -13.45 2.12
CA GLU A 152 13.48 -12.48 2.32
C GLU A 152 12.08 -13.08 2.09
N GLY A 153 11.99 -14.37 1.75
CA GLY A 153 10.76 -15.13 1.64
C GLY A 153 10.29 -15.44 0.20
N ARG A 154 9.36 -16.39 0.08
CA ARG A 154 8.87 -16.92 -1.21
C ARG A 154 8.37 -15.83 -2.16
N SER A 155 7.57 -14.89 -1.66
CA SER A 155 6.93 -13.86 -2.50
C SER A 155 7.96 -12.91 -3.11
N ASN A 156 8.99 -12.53 -2.37
CA ASN A 156 10.06 -11.66 -2.87
C ASN A 156 10.88 -12.36 -3.96
N PHE A 157 11.22 -13.64 -3.75
CA PHE A 157 11.86 -14.44 -4.79
C PHE A 157 11.01 -14.53 -6.06
N LEU A 158 9.72 -14.89 -5.94
CA LEU A 158 8.84 -15.07 -7.10
C LEU A 158 8.62 -13.76 -7.86
N ASN A 159 8.40 -12.64 -7.17
CA ASN A 159 8.26 -11.33 -7.79
C ASN A 159 9.52 -10.95 -8.57
N ALA A 160 10.70 -11.21 -8.00
CA ALA A 160 11.95 -10.85 -8.64
C ALA A 160 12.26 -11.72 -9.87
N VAL A 161 11.84 -13.00 -9.85
CA VAL A 161 11.88 -13.87 -11.04
C VAL A 161 10.91 -13.33 -12.09
N GLU A 162 9.69 -12.99 -11.72
CA GLU A 162 8.69 -12.45 -12.64
C GLU A 162 9.17 -11.17 -13.34
N GLU A 163 9.71 -10.22 -12.58
CA GLU A 163 10.26 -8.96 -13.12
C GLU A 163 11.46 -9.19 -14.06
N ARG A 164 12.41 -10.05 -13.67
CA ARG A 164 13.65 -10.30 -14.46
C ARG A 164 13.39 -11.11 -15.73
N PHE A 165 12.34 -11.92 -15.73
CA PHE A 165 12.00 -12.82 -16.85
C PHE A 165 10.71 -12.40 -17.56
N LEU A 166 10.33 -11.12 -17.48
CA LEU A 166 9.21 -10.55 -18.22
C LEU A 166 9.58 -10.28 -19.69
N CYS A 167 8.76 -10.78 -20.61
CA CYS A 167 8.95 -10.54 -22.03
C CYS A 167 8.44 -9.15 -22.43
N ILE A 168 9.32 -8.27 -22.89
CA ILE A 168 8.94 -6.90 -23.31
C ILE A 168 7.91 -6.87 -24.46
N CYS A 169 7.81 -7.94 -25.26
CA CYS A 169 6.90 -7.99 -26.39
C CYS A 169 5.46 -8.30 -25.99
N CYS A 170 5.25 -9.26 -25.09
CA CYS A 170 3.91 -9.68 -24.67
C CYS A 170 3.55 -9.25 -23.25
N GLN A 171 4.50 -8.73 -22.47
CA GLN A 171 4.37 -8.30 -21.09
C GLN A 171 3.98 -9.42 -20.11
N GLU A 172 4.28 -10.67 -20.49
CA GLU A 172 4.06 -11.88 -19.69
C GLU A 172 5.40 -12.54 -19.38
N LEU A 173 5.42 -13.46 -18.41
CA LEU A 173 6.58 -14.30 -18.12
C LEU A 173 7.02 -15.04 -19.40
N VAL A 174 8.34 -15.07 -19.65
CA VAL A 174 8.88 -15.69 -20.87
C VAL A 174 8.52 -17.17 -20.97
N VAL A 175 7.89 -17.54 -22.08
CA VAL A 175 7.59 -18.94 -22.45
C VAL A 175 8.53 -19.35 -23.57
N LYS A 176 9.25 -20.47 -23.38
CA LYS A 176 10.36 -20.91 -24.25
C LYS A 176 11.34 -19.75 -24.48
N PRO A 177 12.08 -19.32 -23.43
CA PRO A 177 12.91 -18.14 -23.51
C PRO A 177 14.03 -18.29 -24.54
N VAL A 178 14.32 -17.20 -25.24
CA VAL A 178 15.56 -17.01 -25.99
C VAL A 178 16.33 -15.89 -25.29
N THR A 179 17.50 -16.22 -24.75
CA THR A 179 18.42 -15.23 -24.20
C THR A 179 19.33 -14.73 -25.31
N THR A 180 19.20 -13.46 -25.67
CA THR A 180 19.99 -12.83 -26.74
C THR A 180 21.45 -12.61 -26.29
N GLU A 181 22.35 -12.32 -27.23
CA GLU A 181 23.76 -11.99 -26.95
C GLU A 181 23.88 -10.75 -26.08
N CYS A 182 22.98 -9.79 -26.25
CA CYS A 182 22.81 -8.64 -25.37
C CYS A 182 22.12 -8.96 -24.03
N LYS A 183 22.01 -10.24 -23.66
CA LYS A 183 21.51 -10.76 -22.37
C LYS A 183 20.09 -10.36 -21.99
N HIS A 184 19.21 -10.23 -22.98
CA HIS A 184 17.79 -9.99 -22.75
C HIS A 184 16.97 -11.26 -23.07
N ASN A 185 15.97 -11.52 -22.25
CA ASN A 185 15.08 -12.67 -22.40
C ASN A 185 13.80 -12.28 -23.15
N VAL A 186 13.49 -13.01 -24.21
CA VAL A 186 12.29 -12.80 -25.04
C VAL A 186 11.67 -14.17 -25.34
N CYS A 187 10.34 -14.27 -25.38
CA CYS A 187 9.70 -15.52 -25.81
C CYS A 187 10.14 -15.87 -27.23
N GLN A 188 10.46 -17.14 -27.49
CA GLN A 188 10.83 -17.63 -28.82
C GLN A 188 9.81 -17.18 -29.88
N ALA A 189 8.52 -17.33 -29.59
CA ALA A 189 7.44 -16.92 -30.50
C ALA A 189 7.41 -15.39 -30.75
N CYS A 190 7.72 -14.58 -29.74
CA CYS A 190 7.76 -13.12 -29.88
C CYS A 190 8.95 -12.68 -30.72
N LEU A 191 10.13 -13.26 -30.49
CA LEU A 191 11.33 -12.97 -31.27
C LEU A 191 11.18 -13.42 -32.73
N GLN A 192 10.60 -14.60 -32.97
CA GLN A 192 10.28 -15.08 -34.32
C GLN A 192 9.35 -14.13 -35.07
N ARG A 193 8.32 -13.58 -34.41
CA ARG A 193 7.43 -12.59 -35.04
C ARG A 193 8.18 -11.32 -35.43
N SER A 194 9.13 -10.86 -34.62
CA SER A 194 10.00 -9.73 -34.94
C SER A 194 10.81 -10.00 -36.21
N PHE A 195 11.44 -11.17 -36.31
CA PHE A 195 12.27 -11.52 -37.47
C PHE A 195 11.43 -11.74 -38.74
N LYS A 196 10.23 -12.32 -38.62
CA LYS A 196 9.27 -12.42 -39.74
C LYS A 196 8.82 -11.06 -40.27
N ALA A 197 8.86 -10.04 -39.44
CA ALA A 197 8.59 -8.65 -39.83
C ALA A 197 9.88 -7.90 -40.27
N GLU A 198 10.95 -8.64 -40.55
CA GLU A 198 12.26 -8.10 -40.97
C GLU A 198 12.92 -7.16 -39.94
N VAL A 199 12.55 -7.29 -38.66
CA VAL A 199 13.14 -6.54 -37.54
C VAL A 199 14.13 -7.43 -36.79
N PHE A 200 15.41 -7.33 -37.14
CA PHE A 200 16.52 -8.14 -36.61
C PHE A 200 17.23 -7.50 -35.41
N SER A 201 16.53 -6.71 -34.60
CA SER A 201 17.09 -6.08 -33.39
C SER A 201 16.41 -6.59 -32.13
N CYS A 202 17.13 -6.57 -31.01
CA CYS A 202 16.59 -6.94 -29.72
C CYS A 202 15.36 -6.05 -29.36
N PRO A 203 14.19 -6.63 -29.04
CA PRO A 203 13.02 -5.85 -28.68
C PRO A 203 13.19 -5.00 -27.42
N ALA A 204 14.11 -5.37 -26.52
CA ALA A 204 14.35 -4.66 -25.26
C ALA A 204 15.34 -3.50 -25.41
N CYS A 205 16.48 -3.71 -26.06
CA CYS A 205 17.58 -2.73 -26.09
C CYS A 205 18.01 -2.29 -27.50
N ARG A 206 17.36 -2.78 -28.56
CA ARG A 206 17.67 -2.48 -29.97
C ARG A 206 19.06 -2.91 -30.45
N TYR A 207 19.79 -3.70 -29.66
CA TYR A 207 21.03 -4.33 -30.10
C TYR A 207 20.81 -5.15 -31.37
N ASP A 208 21.74 -5.04 -32.31
CA ASP A 208 21.66 -5.72 -33.61
C ASP A 208 21.91 -7.23 -33.44
N LEU A 209 20.94 -8.05 -33.84
CA LEU A 209 21.02 -9.50 -33.76
C LEU A 209 21.42 -10.14 -35.09
N VAL A 210 21.74 -9.36 -36.13
CA VAL A 210 22.13 -9.86 -37.46
C VAL A 210 23.41 -10.72 -37.42
N ASN A 211 24.30 -10.49 -36.44
CA ASN A 211 25.55 -11.24 -36.27
C ASN A 211 25.43 -12.50 -35.39
N MET A 212 24.24 -12.85 -34.87
CA MET A 212 23.97 -14.22 -34.41
C MET A 212 23.95 -15.12 -35.65
N GLY A 213 25.14 -15.55 -36.06
CA GLY A 213 25.40 -16.18 -37.35
C GLY A 213 24.40 -17.27 -37.70
N SER A 214 23.82 -17.17 -38.90
CA SER A 214 22.85 -18.08 -39.49
C SER A 214 21.63 -18.33 -38.61
N ILE A 215 20.46 -17.91 -39.10
CA ILE A 215 19.12 -18.21 -38.56
C ILE A 215 18.94 -19.72 -38.23
N ASP A 216 19.82 -20.58 -38.73
CA ASP A 216 19.93 -22.02 -38.47
C ASP A 216 20.44 -22.44 -37.07
N ARG A 217 21.16 -21.61 -36.31
CA ARG A 217 21.71 -22.03 -35.00
C ARG A 217 20.79 -21.80 -33.80
N VAL A 218 19.71 -21.03 -33.96
CA VAL A 218 18.69 -20.81 -32.91
C VAL A 218 17.46 -21.71 -33.12
N PHE A 219 17.35 -22.39 -34.27
CA PHE A 219 16.26 -23.29 -34.62
C PHE A 219 16.76 -24.61 -35.20
N PRO A 220 16.95 -25.68 -34.41
CA PRO A 220 17.31 -26.99 -34.97
C PRO A 220 16.21 -27.68 -35.80
N LEU A 221 15.04 -27.09 -36.08
CA LEU A 221 13.89 -27.88 -36.57
C LEU A 221 12.93 -27.27 -37.62
N CYS A 222 13.16 -26.09 -38.22
CA CYS A 222 12.09 -25.50 -39.08
C CYS A 222 12.48 -25.01 -40.49
N TYR A 223 13.63 -25.38 -41.05
CA TYR A 223 13.95 -25.08 -42.46
C TYR A 223 13.97 -26.32 -43.38
N PHE A 224 13.31 -27.41 -42.98
CA PHE A 224 12.91 -28.50 -43.88
C PHE A 224 11.38 -28.63 -43.85
N ASN A 225 10.71 -27.83 -44.67
CA ASN A 225 9.41 -28.11 -45.31
C ASN A 225 8.93 -26.83 -46.00
N LEU A 226 9.65 -26.45 -47.05
CA LEU A 226 9.12 -25.86 -48.27
C LEU A 226 9.97 -26.39 -49.43
#